data_AF-X6M6W3-F1
#
_entry.id   AF-X6M6W3-F1
#
_cell.length_a   1.000
_cell.length_b   1.000
_cell.length_c   1.000
_cell.angle_alpha   90.00
_cell.angle_beta   90.00
_cell.angle_gamma   90.00
#
_symmetry.space_group_name_H-M   'P 1'
#
loop_
_entity.id
_entity.type
_entity.pdbx_description
1 polymer ?
#
loop_
_entity_poly.entity_id
_entity_poly.type
_entity_poly.pdbx_seq_one_letter_code
_entity_poly.pdbx_strand_id
1 'polypeptide(L)'
;MTIYCQLSFGKKKTGFPPIFTNIIKKKMASATPSKKPVICLVIGMAGSGKTTLMQRLSMHVNENKIPSYFINLDPAVHTLHYEPHIDIRDTVKYKNVMKEFQLGPNGAILTSLNLFSTKFDQVLNILEKRSDSLDYIFIDTPGQIEVFIKFYYYYYYKNIK
;
A
#
# COMPACT_ATOMS: atom_id res chain seq x y z
N MET A 1 10.51 -10.11 14.80
CA MET A 1 9.33 -9.77 14.00
C MET A 1 9.06 -8.28 14.17
N THR A 2 9.66 -7.42 13.35
CA THR A 2 9.41 -5.97 13.43
C THR A 2 8.32 -5.64 12.44
N ILE A 3 7.07 -5.71 12.90
CA ILE A 3 5.90 -5.22 12.16
C ILE A 3 5.70 -3.78 12.61
N TYR A 4 6.04 -2.82 11.75
CA TYR A 4 5.55 -1.46 11.94
C TYR A 4 4.10 -1.44 11.43
N CYS A 5 3.12 -1.27 12.34
CA CYS A 5 1.76 -0.87 11.98
C CYS A 5 1.45 0.42 12.74
N GLN A 6 1.51 1.56 12.07
CA GLN A 6 0.82 2.79 12.48
C GLN A 6 0.83 3.82 11.33
N LEU A 7 -0.32 4.41 10.98
CA LEU A 7 -0.61 5.83 11.24
C LEU A 7 -2.12 6.10 11.10
N SER A 8 -2.78 6.21 12.25
CA SER A 8 -4.07 6.88 12.36
C SER A 8 -3.88 8.36 12.00
N PHE A 9 -4.74 8.90 11.13
CA PHE A 9 -4.69 10.31 10.72
C PHE A 9 -5.12 11.30 11.82
N GLY A 10 -5.42 10.80 13.02
CA GLY A 10 -5.70 11.59 14.22
C GLY A 10 -4.54 11.60 15.20
N LYS A 11 -3.99 12.80 15.40
CA LYS A 11 -3.02 13.21 16.45
C LYS A 11 -1.56 12.81 16.24
N LYS A 12 -0.72 13.86 16.34
CA LYS A 12 0.73 13.92 16.16
C LYS A 12 1.48 12.80 16.91
N LYS A 13 2.50 12.27 16.21
CA LYS A 13 3.75 11.62 16.65
C LYS A 13 3.85 10.17 16.17
N THR A 14 4.67 9.93 15.14
CA THR A 14 5.78 8.95 15.10
C THR A 14 6.38 8.84 13.69
N GLY A 15 7.70 9.03 13.58
CA GLY A 15 8.65 8.28 12.74
C GLY A 15 8.54 8.19 11.21
N PHE A 16 7.42 8.56 10.57
CA PHE A 16 7.29 8.46 9.11
C PHE A 16 7.42 9.84 8.45
N PRO A 17 8.20 9.98 7.35
CA PRO A 17 8.29 11.25 6.64
C PRO A 17 6.89 11.72 6.19
N PRO A 18 6.58 13.02 6.29
CA PRO A 18 5.22 13.56 6.35
C PRO A 18 4.39 13.44 5.06
N ILE A 19 4.79 12.65 4.08
CA ILE A 19 4.34 12.75 2.68
C ILE A 19 3.15 11.85 2.43
N PHE A 20 3.18 10.60 2.89
CA PHE A 20 1.98 9.76 2.87
C PHE A 20 0.87 10.42 3.70
N THR A 21 1.27 11.05 4.80
CA THR A 21 0.40 11.84 5.67
C THR A 21 -0.08 13.11 5.00
N ASN A 22 0.75 13.82 4.24
CA ASN A 22 0.41 15.12 3.63
C ASN A 22 -0.27 14.98 2.27
N ILE A 23 -0.02 13.95 1.45
CA ILE A 23 -0.71 13.71 0.18
C ILE A 23 -2.17 13.33 0.45
N ILE A 24 -2.38 12.38 1.37
CA ILE A 24 -3.72 12.02 1.83
C ILE A 24 -4.38 13.22 2.54
N LYS A 25 -3.67 13.96 3.41
CA LYS A 25 -4.26 15.16 4.06
C LYS A 25 -4.56 16.32 3.10
N LYS A 26 -3.71 16.58 2.10
CA LYS A 26 -3.81 17.74 1.19
C LYS A 26 -4.93 17.56 0.16
N LYS A 27 -5.21 16.33 -0.28
CA LYS A 27 -6.39 16.05 -1.11
C LYS A 27 -7.69 15.89 -0.29
N MET A 28 -7.63 15.40 0.95
CA MET A 28 -8.81 15.21 1.83
C MET A 28 -9.15 16.42 2.73
N ALA A 29 -8.75 17.63 2.37
CA ALA A 29 -8.97 18.84 3.18
C ALA A 29 -10.36 19.49 2.95
N SER A 30 -11.17 18.98 2.02
CA SER A 30 -12.41 19.63 1.56
C SER A 30 -13.72 18.99 2.05
N ALA A 31 -13.70 18.09 3.03
CA ALA A 31 -14.92 17.53 3.62
C ALA A 31 -14.99 17.75 5.13
N THR A 32 -16.22 17.91 5.63
CA THR A 32 -16.69 18.01 7.02
C THR A 32 -16.01 17.02 7.98
N PRO A 33 -16.14 17.14 9.31
CA PRO A 33 -15.45 16.27 10.27
C PRO A 33 -16.03 14.84 10.27
N SER A 34 -15.84 14.11 9.17
CA SER A 34 -16.07 12.68 9.05
C SER A 34 -14.86 11.93 9.61
N LYS A 35 -15.13 10.76 10.21
CA LYS A 35 -14.10 9.88 10.77
C LYS A 35 -13.23 9.36 9.62
N LYS A 36 -12.01 9.87 9.50
CA LYS A 36 -11.06 9.42 8.48
C LYS A 36 -10.59 7.98 8.79
N PRO A 37 -10.43 7.12 7.76
CA PRO A 37 -9.98 5.75 7.95
C PRO A 37 -8.54 5.72 8.49
N VAL A 38 -8.23 4.70 9.28
CA VAL A 38 -6.87 4.41 9.73
C VAL A 38 -6.14 3.64 8.66
N ILE A 39 -4.97 4.11 8.23
CA ILE A 39 -4.12 3.38 7.29
C ILE A 39 -3.10 2.55 8.07
N CYS A 40 -3.11 1.23 7.91
CA CYS A 40 -2.06 0.33 8.39
C CYS A 40 -1.22 -0.14 7.20
N LEU A 41 0.01 0.36 7.17
CA LEU A 41 1.02 -0.03 6.20
C LEU A 41 1.88 -1.12 6.81
N VAL A 42 1.87 -2.32 6.24
CA VAL A 42 2.61 -3.47 6.77
C VAL A 42 3.98 -3.54 6.09
N ILE A 43 5.04 -3.26 6.86
CA ILE A 43 6.43 -3.26 6.38
C ILE A 43 7.25 -4.29 7.17
N GLY A 44 8.20 -4.93 6.50
CA GLY A 44 9.07 -5.95 7.06
C GLY A 44 9.88 -6.66 5.98
N MET A 45 10.97 -7.31 6.36
CA MET A 45 11.84 -8.06 5.44
C MET A 45 11.10 -9.20 4.73
N ALA A 46 11.68 -9.71 3.64
CA ALA A 46 11.22 -10.94 3.00
C ALA A 46 11.20 -12.09 4.03
N GLY A 47 10.15 -12.90 3.99
CA GLY A 47 9.96 -13.99 4.95
C GLY A 47 9.48 -13.58 6.35
N SER A 48 9.26 -12.29 6.64
CA SER A 48 8.83 -11.84 7.97
C SER A 48 7.34 -12.09 8.29
N GLY A 49 6.59 -12.71 7.37
CA GLY A 49 5.16 -13.03 7.57
C GLY A 49 4.16 -11.90 7.28
N LYS A 50 4.52 -10.85 6.52
CA LYS A 50 3.61 -9.72 6.20
C LYS A 50 2.30 -10.17 5.58
N THR A 51 2.36 -10.96 4.50
CA THR A 51 1.19 -11.46 3.79
C THR A 51 0.35 -12.41 4.68
N THR A 52 1.00 -13.20 5.55
CA THR A 52 0.32 -14.05 6.54
C THR A 52 -0.43 -13.20 7.58
N LEU A 53 0.16 -12.09 8.03
CA LEU A 53 -0.51 -11.12 8.90
C LEU A 53 -1.72 -10.52 8.19
N MET A 54 -1.57 -10.09 6.93
CA MET A 54 -2.65 -9.52 6.13
C MET A 54 -3.81 -10.49 5.94
N GLN A 55 -3.52 -11.78 5.73
CA GLN A 55 -4.53 -12.84 5.71
C GLN A 55 -5.30 -12.90 7.03
N ARG A 56 -4.62 -12.95 8.17
CA ARG A 56 -5.30 -13.03 9.47
C ARG A 56 -6.11 -11.79 9.79
N LEU A 57 -5.60 -10.61 9.42
CA LEU A 57 -6.32 -9.34 9.55
C LEU A 57 -7.58 -9.33 8.68
N SER A 58 -7.49 -9.80 7.44
CA SER A 58 -8.65 -9.90 6.53
C SER A 58 -9.75 -10.78 7.11
N MET A 59 -9.40 -11.95 7.66
CA MET A 59 -10.37 -12.82 8.34
C MET A 59 -11.01 -12.10 9.53
N HIS A 60 -10.20 -11.50 10.40
CA HIS A 60 -10.69 -10.84 11.61
C HIS A 60 -11.64 -9.66 11.31
N VAL A 61 -11.30 -8.79 10.36
CA VAL A 61 -12.16 -7.65 10.03
C VAL A 61 -13.45 -8.09 9.34
N ASN A 62 -13.40 -9.15 8.55
CA ASN A 62 -14.58 -9.72 7.91
C ASN A 62 -15.53 -10.37 8.94
N GLU A 63 -14.99 -11.16 9.87
CA GLU A 63 -15.75 -11.77 10.98
C GLU A 63 -16.45 -10.72 11.85
N ASN A 64 -15.78 -9.59 12.11
CA ASN A 64 -16.31 -8.50 12.93
C ASN A 64 -17.08 -7.44 12.12
N LYS A 65 -17.28 -7.64 10.80
CA LYS A 65 -17.95 -6.70 9.89
C LYS A 65 -17.39 -5.29 9.94
N ILE A 66 -16.07 -5.16 10.12
CA ILE A 66 -15.36 -3.87 10.19
C ILE A 66 -15.10 -3.40 8.76
N PRO A 67 -15.65 -2.25 8.32
CA PRO A 67 -15.43 -1.72 6.97
C PRO A 67 -13.94 -1.47 6.70
N SER A 68 -13.35 -2.33 5.87
CA SER A 68 -11.91 -2.37 5.67
C SER A 68 -11.56 -2.54 4.19
N TYR A 69 -10.48 -1.89 3.77
CA TYR A 69 -10.00 -1.93 2.39
C TYR A 69 -8.59 -2.53 2.32
N PHE A 70 -8.37 -3.49 1.43
CA PHE A 70 -7.09 -4.22 1.32
C PHE A 70 -6.39 -3.89 0.01
N ILE A 71 -5.10 -3.58 0.08
CA ILE A 71 -4.26 -3.26 -1.08
C ILE A 71 -3.02 -4.14 -1.04
N ASN A 72 -2.73 -4.86 -2.12
CA ASN A 72 -1.48 -5.57 -2.33
C ASN A 72 -0.56 -4.77 -3.26
N LEU A 73 0.63 -4.41 -2.77
CA LEU A 73 1.69 -3.77 -3.56
C LEU A 73 2.87 -4.70 -3.86
N ASP A 74 2.85 -5.96 -3.43
CA ASP A 74 3.91 -6.92 -3.76
C ASP A 74 3.62 -7.62 -5.11
N PRO A 75 4.41 -7.38 -6.17
CA PRO A 75 4.22 -8.04 -7.46
C PRO A 75 4.82 -9.46 -7.50
N ALA A 76 5.69 -9.82 -6.54
CA ALA A 76 6.42 -11.08 -6.52
C ALA A 76 5.65 -12.20 -5.79
N VAL A 77 4.55 -11.89 -5.12
CA VAL A 77 3.73 -12.89 -4.41
C VAL A 77 3.00 -13.81 -5.39
N HIS A 78 3.26 -15.12 -5.29
CA HIS A 78 2.64 -16.12 -6.17
C HIS A 78 1.19 -16.40 -5.80
N THR A 79 0.93 -16.68 -4.52
CA THR A 79 -0.40 -17.02 -4.01
C THR A 79 -0.76 -16.04 -2.91
N LEU A 80 -1.83 -15.29 -3.09
CA LEU A 80 -2.43 -14.48 -2.03
C LEU A 80 -3.52 -15.32 -1.36
N HIS A 81 -3.49 -15.37 -0.03
CA HIS A 81 -4.47 -16.10 0.78
C HIS A 81 -5.53 -15.17 1.39
N TYR A 82 -5.72 -13.99 0.78
CA TYR A 82 -6.79 -13.05 1.07
C TYR A 82 -7.16 -12.34 -0.24
N GLU A 83 -8.35 -11.72 -0.28
CA GLU A 83 -8.85 -10.99 -1.45
C GLU A 83 -8.52 -9.49 -1.32
N PRO A 84 -7.44 -8.99 -1.95
CA PRO A 84 -7.20 -7.56 -2.02
C PRO A 84 -8.26 -6.88 -2.88
N HIS A 85 -8.65 -5.66 -2.49
CA HIS A 85 -9.52 -4.82 -3.33
C HIS A 85 -8.73 -4.17 -4.47
N ILE A 86 -7.42 -3.99 -4.29
CA ILE A 86 -6.49 -3.50 -5.31
C ILE A 86 -5.25 -4.38 -5.27
N ASP A 87 -4.92 -5.00 -6.40
CA ASP A 87 -3.74 -5.83 -6.55
C ASP A 87 -2.84 -5.28 -7.67
N ILE A 88 -1.57 -5.01 -7.34
CA ILE A 88 -0.56 -4.61 -8.34
C ILE A 88 -0.42 -5.66 -9.47
N ARG A 89 -0.67 -6.95 -9.18
CA ARG A 89 -0.54 -8.06 -10.13
C ARG A 89 -1.56 -8.03 -11.27
N ASP A 90 -2.64 -7.26 -11.13
CA ASP A 90 -3.62 -7.03 -12.18
C ASP A 90 -3.13 -6.00 -13.20
N THR A 91 -2.36 -5.02 -12.72
CA THR A 91 -1.80 -3.97 -13.57
C THR A 91 -0.47 -4.39 -14.18
N VAL A 92 0.36 -5.11 -13.43
CA VAL A 92 1.71 -5.47 -13.86
C VAL A 92 1.96 -6.96 -13.66
N LYS A 93 2.24 -7.66 -14.77
CA LYS A 93 2.67 -9.05 -14.74
C LYS A 93 4.17 -9.11 -14.51
N TYR A 94 4.56 -9.35 -13.26
CA TYR A 94 5.96 -9.48 -12.82
C TYR A 94 6.82 -10.35 -13.75
N LYS A 95 6.32 -11.52 -14.15
CA LYS A 95 7.03 -12.43 -15.07
C LYS A 95 7.26 -11.83 -16.47
N ASN A 96 6.32 -11.01 -16.95
CA ASN A 96 6.45 -10.35 -18.25
C ASN A 96 7.48 -9.23 -18.15
N VAL A 97 7.44 -8.44 -17.08
CA VAL A 97 8.44 -7.38 -16.82
C VAL A 97 9.86 -7.95 -16.76
N MET A 98 10.05 -9.09 -16.10
CA MET A 98 11.36 -9.76 -16.08
C MET A 98 11.84 -10.14 -17.48
N LYS A 99 10.96 -10.70 -18.33
CA LYS A 99 11.32 -11.15 -19.67
C LYS A 99 11.54 -10.00 -20.65
N GLU A 100 10.61 -9.04 -20.67
CA GLU A 100 10.60 -7.93 -21.62
C GLU A 100 11.77 -6.97 -21.40
N PHE A 101 12.06 -6.65 -20.14
CA PHE A 101 13.15 -5.74 -19.77
C PHE A 101 14.45 -6.48 -19.41
N GLN A 102 14.49 -7.82 -19.52
CA GLN A 102 15.63 -8.67 -19.16
C GLN A 102 16.18 -8.38 -17.75
N LEU A 103 15.27 -8.20 -16.79
CA LEU A 103 15.60 -7.80 -15.42
C LEU A 103 15.67 -9.00 -14.48
N GLY A 104 16.63 -8.97 -13.56
CA GLY A 104 16.62 -9.82 -12.37
C GLY A 104 15.47 -9.48 -11.41
N PRO A 105 15.22 -10.32 -10.38
CA PRO A 105 14.07 -10.20 -9.50
C PRO A 105 13.87 -8.81 -8.88
N ASN A 106 14.94 -8.23 -8.32
CA ASN A 106 14.87 -6.90 -7.68
C ASN A 106 14.58 -5.78 -8.70
N GLY A 107 15.15 -5.86 -9.90
CA GLY A 107 14.90 -4.90 -10.97
C GLY A 107 13.46 -4.95 -11.45
N ALA A 108 12.92 -6.16 -11.60
CA ALA A 108 11.52 -6.34 -12.00
C ALA A 108 10.52 -5.87 -10.94
N ILE A 109 10.81 -6.02 -9.64
CA ILE A 109 9.96 -5.44 -8.57
C ILE A 109 9.94 -3.91 -8.69
N LEU A 110 11.12 -3.27 -8.82
CA LEU A 110 11.21 -1.81 -8.93
C LEU A 110 10.48 -1.28 -10.18
N THR A 111 10.70 -1.91 -11.33
CA THR A 111 10.02 -1.54 -12.59
C THR A 111 8.52 -1.75 -12.47
N SER A 112 8.07 -2.83 -11.81
CA SER A 112 6.63 -3.07 -11.62
C SER A 112 5.98 -2.01 -10.75
N LEU A 113 6.65 -1.60 -9.67
CA LEU A 113 6.19 -0.49 -8.84
C LEU A 113 6.18 0.83 -9.60
N ASN A 114 7.17 1.08 -10.46
CA ASN A 114 7.22 2.27 -11.30
C ASN A 114 6.05 2.32 -12.30
N LEU A 115 5.76 1.22 -12.98
CA LEU A 115 4.60 1.10 -13.86
C LEU A 115 3.29 1.32 -13.09
N PHE A 116 3.19 0.74 -11.88
CA PHE A 116 2.04 0.96 -11.01
C PHE A 116 1.90 2.42 -10.54
N SER A 117 3.01 3.15 -10.35
CA SER A 117 3.00 4.57 -9.97
C SER A 117 2.17 5.44 -10.92
N THR A 118 2.10 5.07 -12.20
CA THR A 118 1.31 5.79 -13.22
C THR A 118 -0.19 5.65 -13.01
N LYS A 119 -0.63 4.56 -12.38
CA LYS A 119 -2.05 4.30 -12.03
C LYS A 119 -2.36 4.61 -10.58
N PHE A 120 -1.35 4.91 -9.75
CA PHE A 120 -1.53 5.13 -8.32
C PHE A 120 -2.46 6.30 -8.01
N ASP A 121 -2.50 7.31 -8.86
CA ASP A 121 -3.43 8.43 -8.69
C ASP A 121 -4.90 8.00 -8.82
N GLN A 122 -5.20 7.01 -9.68
CA GLN A 122 -6.53 6.42 -9.79
C GLN A 122 -6.89 5.67 -8.50
N VAL A 123 -5.93 4.96 -7.93
CA VAL A 123 -6.09 4.26 -6.64
C VAL A 123 -6.41 5.26 -5.52
N LEU A 124 -5.68 6.38 -5.45
CA LEU A 124 -5.95 7.44 -4.47
C LEU A 124 -7.36 8.02 -4.61
N ASN A 125 -7.81 8.28 -5.84
CA ASN A 125 -9.16 8.80 -6.09
C ASN A 125 -10.25 7.80 -5.66
N ILE A 126 -10.02 6.49 -5.82
CA ILE A 126 -10.93 5.44 -5.33
C ILE A 126 -10.98 5.43 -3.80
N LEU A 127 -9.83 5.57 -3.15
CA LEU A 127 -9.73 5.60 -1.69
C LEU A 127 -10.41 6.84 -1.09
N GLU A 128 -10.25 8.00 -1.72
CA GLU A 128 -10.91 9.24 -1.32
C GLU A 128 -12.44 9.13 -1.41
N LYS A 129 -12.97 8.57 -2.50
CA LYS A 129 -14.42 8.37 -2.64
C LYS A 129 -15.01 7.41 -1.61
N ARG A 130 -14.20 6.49 -1.09
CA ARG A 130 -14.63 5.47 -0.12
C ARG A 130 -14.28 5.83 1.32
N SER A 131 -13.49 6.87 1.56
CA SER A 131 -12.91 7.14 2.89
C SER A 131 -13.95 7.35 3.96
N ASP A 132 -15.09 7.95 3.65
CA ASP A 132 -16.15 8.21 4.64
C ASP A 132 -16.87 6.94 5.12
N SER A 133 -16.73 5.83 4.38
CA SER A 133 -17.37 4.55 4.67
C SER A 133 -16.43 3.49 5.25
N LEU A 134 -15.14 3.82 5.40
CA LEU A 134 -14.10 2.89 5.79
C LEU A 134 -13.56 3.24 7.18
N ASP A 135 -13.34 2.21 8.00
CA ASP A 135 -12.62 2.35 9.27
C ASP A 135 -11.12 2.11 9.08
N TYR A 136 -10.75 1.17 8.20
CA TYR A 136 -9.35 0.77 7.99
C TYR A 136 -8.98 0.61 6.51
N ILE A 137 -7.73 0.94 6.19
CA ILE A 137 -7.08 0.63 4.92
C ILE A 137 -5.79 -0.12 5.24
N PHE A 138 -5.68 -1.37 4.79
CA PHE A 138 -4.50 -2.21 4.97
C PHE A 138 -3.70 -2.30 3.67
N ILE A 139 -2.39 -2.08 3.75
CA ILE A 139 -1.49 -2.07 2.61
C ILE A 139 -0.36 -3.09 2.85
N ASP A 140 -0.33 -4.15 2.04
CA ASP A 140 0.80 -5.10 2.00
C ASP A 140 1.90 -4.56 1.09
N THR A 141 3.15 -4.64 1.55
CA THR A 141 4.31 -4.05 0.84
C THR A 141 5.29 -5.14 0.37
N PRO A 142 6.07 -4.88 -0.69
CA PRO A 142 7.11 -5.80 -1.15
C PRO A 142 8.08 -6.25 -0.05
N GLY A 143 8.50 -7.51 -0.10
CA GLY A 143 9.46 -8.06 0.87
C GLY A 143 10.83 -7.38 0.91
N GLN A 144 11.22 -6.71 -0.18
CA GLN A 144 12.47 -5.98 -0.28
C GLN A 144 12.27 -4.53 0.17
N ILE A 145 12.58 -4.24 1.44
CA ILE A 145 12.35 -2.93 2.05
C ILE A 145 13.05 -1.78 1.29
N GLU A 146 14.25 -2.04 0.75
CA GLU A 146 14.99 -1.07 -0.06
C GLU A 146 14.22 -0.64 -1.31
N VAL A 147 13.49 -1.58 -1.92
CA VAL A 147 12.73 -1.33 -3.15
C VAL A 147 11.48 -0.50 -2.83
N PHE A 148 10.81 -0.80 -1.71
CA PHE A 148 9.68 -0.01 -1.23
C PHE A 148 10.10 1.43 -0.88
N ILE A 149 11.23 1.60 -0.20
CA ILE A 149 11.78 2.92 0.13
C ILE A 149 12.14 3.68 -1.16
N LYS A 150 12.80 3.06 -2.13
CA LYS A 150 13.12 3.70 -3.42
C LYS A 150 11.86 4.15 -4.16
N PHE A 151 10.83 3.30 -4.21
CA PHE A 151 9.53 3.66 -4.79
C PHE A 151 8.90 4.85 -4.05
N TYR A 152 8.90 4.84 -2.72
CA TYR A 152 8.38 5.92 -1.90
C TYR A 152 9.08 7.26 -2.18
N TYR A 153 10.42 7.25 -2.22
CA TYR A 153 11.20 8.44 -2.56
C TYR A 153 10.92 8.91 -3.99
N TYR A 154 10.84 7.99 -4.97
CA TYR A 154 10.52 8.31 -6.35
C TYR A 154 9.15 9.01 -6.47
N TYR A 155 8.12 8.44 -5.83
CA TYR A 155 6.78 9.03 -5.83
C TYR A 155 6.76 10.40 -5.12
N TYR A 156 7.52 10.56 -4.03
CA TYR A 156 7.64 11.84 -3.36
C TYR A 156 8.23 12.94 -4.25
N TYR A 157 9.37 12.67 -4.88
CA TYR A 157 10.05 13.64 -5.74
C TYR A 157 9.20 14.04 -6.96
N LYS A 158 8.42 13.09 -7.50
CA LYS A 158 7.52 13.36 -8.62
C LYS A 158 6.34 14.29 -8.26
N ASN A 159 5.95 14.38 -6.99
CA ASN A 159 4.77 15.14 -6.54
C ASN A 159 5.09 16.48 -5.83
N ILE A 160 6.36 16.86 -5.68
CA ILE A 160 6.77 18.17 -5.13
C ILE A 160 7.07 19.20 -6.22
N LYS A 161 7.52 18.75 -7.40
CA LYS A 161 7.62 19.60 -8.59
C LYS A 161 6.28 19.62 -9.31
#